data_AF-A0AA91PVK8-F1
#
_entry.id   AF-A0AA91PVK8-F1
#
_cell.length_a   1.000
_cell.length_b   1.000
_cell.length_c   1.000
_cell.angle_alpha   90.00
_cell.angle_beta   90.00
_cell.angle_gamma   90.00
#
_symmetry.space_group_name_H-M   'P 1'
#
loop_
_entity.id
_entity.type
_entity.pdbx_description
1 polymer ?
#
loop_
_entity_poly.entity_id
_entity_poly.type
_entity_poly.pdbx_seq_one_letter_code
_entity_poly.pdbx_strand_id
1 'polypeptide(L)'
;MTTLLSTSDALVAVADAILQKKDALSTIEISKKGRKYKFVNNNFQRIREEDKHLIVHPEDLSLNLSTVSAYRILDSISSDIFSEFRDVCLTIIGVARDLEVNGWYEEENSSVINHKVSRLEYSPEEREKALSFVQGVTKTHLIQGYNLLYCAKLNFLHTDHHIGTKLEGHYMRNYVQEYFGEEALESPTVLVALKSFVHWANIKGFLYKLEVPNIDISKEEEDSFRRLPDPCEELLCNVYDRYPSGMSKYSLIRKSFDIIADSPFSKLIPYPEGDVFDLTWLYDLCHDIEEDPARYHLRSVVKRLSKHPVNLNELNQEKNANVKSLLAVLSLILNTVGETGGDFLLQNSKIPKFSQELIDEMPKYYKQLVDISDKIEEYRYKGWSPSDIILRLQDKTQKCLYDEVMKMRDLHAEDYESE
;
A
#
# COMPACT_ATOMS: atom_id res chain seq x y z
N MET A 1 24.87 -56.84 -24.02
CA MET A 1 25.51 -55.88 -23.10
C MET A 1 24.70 -54.60 -23.15
N THR A 2 23.89 -54.36 -22.12
CA THR A 2 23.14 -53.12 -21.92
C THR A 2 24.10 -52.06 -21.39
N THR A 3 24.47 -51.10 -22.24
CA THR A 3 25.21 -49.92 -21.82
C THR A 3 24.33 -49.12 -20.87
N LEU A 4 24.75 -49.04 -19.60
CA LEU A 4 24.17 -48.14 -18.61
C LEU A 4 24.43 -46.70 -19.07
N LEU A 5 23.38 -46.01 -19.48
CA LEU A 5 23.39 -44.57 -19.74
C LEU A 5 23.90 -43.85 -18.49
N SER A 6 24.92 -43.01 -18.64
CA SER A 6 25.39 -42.20 -17.52
C SER A 6 24.33 -41.14 -17.17
N THR A 7 24.33 -40.66 -15.93
CA THR A 7 23.45 -39.57 -15.49
C THR A 7 23.62 -38.30 -16.35
N SER A 8 24.82 -38.09 -16.89
CA SER A 8 25.11 -37.01 -17.84
C SER A 8 24.38 -37.24 -19.16
N ASP A 9 24.40 -38.45 -19.71
CA ASP A 9 23.71 -38.78 -20.96
C ASP A 9 22.19 -38.71 -20.80
N ALA A 10 21.66 -39.08 -19.64
CA ALA A 10 20.25 -38.90 -19.31
C ALA A 10 19.86 -37.41 -19.23
N LEU A 11 20.72 -36.56 -18.67
CA LEU A 11 20.53 -35.10 -18.62
C LEU A 11 20.57 -34.47 -20.00
N VAL A 12 21.53 -34.88 -20.84
CA VAL A 12 21.63 -34.44 -22.24
C VAL A 12 20.40 -34.89 -23.03
N ALA A 13 19.96 -36.14 -22.87
CA ALA A 13 18.75 -36.64 -23.53
C ALA A 13 17.47 -35.90 -23.09
N VAL A 14 17.36 -35.53 -21.82
CA VAL A 14 16.25 -34.70 -21.32
C VAL A 14 16.34 -33.28 -21.86
N ALA A 15 17.54 -32.68 -21.90
CA ALA A 15 17.75 -31.36 -22.49
C ALA A 15 17.41 -31.35 -23.98
N ASP A 16 17.84 -32.37 -24.74
CA ASP A 16 17.51 -32.55 -26.16
C ASP A 16 16.01 -32.78 -26.37
N ALA A 17 15.34 -33.55 -25.50
CA ALA A 17 13.89 -33.73 -25.55
C ALA A 17 13.13 -32.43 -25.24
N ILE A 18 13.63 -31.59 -24.34
CA ILE A 18 13.07 -30.25 -24.05
C ILE A 18 13.30 -29.32 -25.26
N LEU A 19 14.50 -29.36 -25.86
CA LEU A 19 14.85 -28.57 -27.04
C LEU A 19 14.08 -29.01 -28.29
N GLN A 20 13.78 -30.30 -28.46
CA GLN A 20 12.93 -30.82 -29.55
C GLN A 20 11.45 -30.42 -29.38
N LYS A 21 11.01 -30.10 -28.16
CA LYS A 21 9.68 -29.55 -27.88
C LYS A 21 9.63 -28.01 -27.97
N LYS A 22 10.73 -27.35 -28.32
CA LYS A 22 10.85 -25.89 -28.37
C LYS A 22 9.83 -25.23 -29.31
N ASP A 23 9.52 -25.85 -30.45
CA ASP A 23 8.51 -25.32 -31.37
C ASP A 23 7.09 -25.47 -30.80
N ALA A 24 6.83 -26.53 -30.01
CA ALA A 24 5.58 -26.70 -29.27
C ALA A 24 5.49 -25.76 -28.05
N LEU A 25 6.60 -25.25 -27.51
CA LEU A 25 6.59 -24.28 -26.40
C LEU A 25 6.15 -22.88 -26.86
N SER A 26 6.29 -22.55 -28.15
CA SER A 26 5.83 -21.27 -28.71
C SER A 26 4.31 -21.08 -28.67
N THR A 27 3.56 -22.19 -28.61
CA THR A 27 2.10 -22.22 -28.51
C THR A 27 1.59 -22.46 -27.09
N ILE A 28 2.45 -22.77 -26.13
CA ILE A 28 2.08 -23.01 -24.73
C ILE A 28 2.01 -21.68 -23.96
N GLU A 29 0.82 -21.30 -23.54
CA GLU A 29 0.60 -20.25 -22.55
C GLU A 29 0.72 -20.84 -21.15
N ILE A 30 1.56 -20.22 -20.31
CA ILE A 30 1.70 -20.61 -18.90
C ILE A 30 1.13 -19.52 -17.99
N SER A 31 0.32 -19.90 -17.01
CA SER A 31 -0.17 -19.01 -15.97
C SER A 31 0.67 -19.17 -14.71
N LYS A 32 1.32 -18.10 -14.26
CA LYS A 32 2.09 -18.07 -13.00
C LYS A 32 1.70 -16.84 -12.19
N LYS A 33 1.22 -17.05 -10.95
CA LYS A 33 0.75 -15.97 -10.05
C LYS A 33 -0.29 -15.04 -10.71
N GLY A 34 -1.22 -15.62 -11.48
CA GLY A 34 -2.28 -14.87 -12.18
C GLY A 34 -1.81 -14.06 -13.40
N ARG A 35 -0.59 -14.30 -13.89
CA ARG A 35 -0.03 -13.65 -15.08
C ARG A 35 0.23 -14.69 -16.17
N LYS A 36 -0.21 -14.41 -17.39
CA LYS A 36 0.06 -15.25 -18.56
C LYS A 36 1.42 -14.90 -19.15
N TYR A 37 2.16 -15.94 -19.52
CA TYR A 37 3.45 -15.84 -20.19
C TYR A 37 3.44 -16.73 -21.42
N LYS A 38 4.05 -16.25 -22.51
CA LYS A 38 4.26 -17.00 -23.75
C LYS A 38 5.75 -17.13 -24.00
N PHE A 39 6.17 -18.26 -24.52
CA PHE A 39 7.55 -18.47 -24.90
C PHE A 39 7.82 -17.81 -26.27
N VAL A 40 8.57 -16.71 -26.27
CA VAL A 40 8.89 -15.91 -27.46
C VAL A 40 10.36 -15.49 -27.40
N ASN A 41 11.11 -15.64 -28.49
CA ASN A 41 12.54 -15.29 -28.59
C ASN A 41 13.40 -15.94 -27.50
N ASN A 42 13.28 -17.26 -27.29
CA ASN A 42 13.99 -18.03 -26.26
C ASN A 42 13.76 -17.58 -24.80
N ASN A 43 12.74 -16.78 -24.52
CA ASN A 43 12.38 -16.37 -23.17
C ASN A 43 10.87 -16.42 -22.94
N PHE A 44 10.45 -16.65 -21.70
CA PHE A 44 9.05 -16.43 -21.34
C PHE A 44 8.80 -14.94 -21.19
N GLN A 45 8.12 -14.37 -22.18
CA GLN A 45 7.67 -12.99 -22.14
C GLN A 45 6.28 -12.96 -21.53
N ARG A 46 6.03 -11.97 -20.66
CA ARG A 46 4.70 -11.74 -20.13
C ARG A 46 3.79 -11.35 -21.29
N ILE A 47 2.72 -12.10 -21.51
CA ILE A 47 1.64 -11.66 -22.38
C ILE A 47 1.01 -10.47 -21.66
N ARG A 48 1.19 -9.26 -22.19
CA ARG A 48 0.32 -8.15 -21.81
C ARG A 48 -1.03 -8.51 -22.39
N GLU A 49 -1.93 -9.04 -21.57
CA GLU A 49 -3.32 -9.22 -21.97
C GLU A 49 -3.84 -7.82 -22.32
N GLU A 50 -4.02 -7.56 -23.62
CA GLU A 50 -4.69 -6.38 -24.14
C GLU A 50 -6.12 -6.29 -23.56
N ASP A 51 -6.70 -7.43 -23.17
CA ASP A 51 -8.02 -7.62 -22.55
C ASP A 51 -8.26 -6.90 -21.21
N LYS A 52 -7.31 -6.11 -20.69
CA LYS A 52 -7.48 -5.30 -19.47
C LYS A 52 -7.27 -3.81 -19.69
N HIS A 53 -6.76 -3.41 -20.85
CA HIS A 53 -6.52 -2.01 -21.16
C HIS A 53 -7.79 -1.37 -21.70
N LEU A 54 -8.17 -0.24 -21.15
CA LEU A 54 -9.28 0.54 -21.66
C LEU A 54 -8.86 1.19 -22.99
N ILE A 55 -9.63 0.97 -24.05
CA ILE A 55 -9.41 1.61 -25.35
C ILE A 55 -10.16 2.93 -25.38
N VAL A 56 -9.46 4.01 -25.70
CA VAL A 56 -10.02 5.38 -25.77
C VAL A 56 -9.68 6.04 -27.10
N HIS A 57 -10.52 6.96 -27.54
CA HIS A 57 -10.27 7.84 -28.68
C HIS A 57 -10.75 9.25 -28.35
N PRO A 58 -9.97 10.01 -27.56
CA PRO A 58 -10.36 11.37 -27.14
C PRO A 58 -10.60 12.31 -28.32
N GLU A 59 -10.05 12.02 -29.50
CA GLU A 59 -10.25 12.80 -30.72
C GLU A 59 -11.60 12.56 -31.40
N ASP A 60 -12.29 11.46 -31.11
CA ASP A 60 -13.63 11.16 -31.63
C ASP A 60 -14.50 10.44 -30.58
N LEU A 61 -15.08 11.24 -29.68
CA LEU A 61 -15.98 10.77 -28.61
C LEU A 61 -17.30 10.17 -29.14
N SER A 62 -17.65 10.40 -30.41
CA SER A 62 -18.87 9.83 -31.00
C SER A 62 -18.82 8.31 -31.11
N LEU A 63 -17.61 7.74 -31.10
CA LEU A 63 -17.38 6.31 -31.17
C LEU A 63 -17.71 5.58 -29.86
N ASN A 64 -17.68 6.29 -28.73
CA ASN A 64 -17.90 5.74 -27.37
C ASN A 64 -16.99 4.51 -27.09
N LEU A 65 -15.73 4.56 -27.53
CA LEU A 65 -14.85 3.38 -27.47
C LEU A 65 -14.55 2.94 -26.04
N SER A 66 -14.40 3.86 -25.09
CA SER A 66 -14.23 3.51 -23.68
C SER A 66 -15.40 2.66 -23.15
N THR A 67 -16.62 3.00 -23.54
CA THR A 67 -17.83 2.27 -23.14
C THR A 67 -17.83 0.85 -23.71
N VAL A 68 -17.56 0.72 -25.01
CA VAL A 68 -17.52 -0.59 -25.69
C VAL A 68 -16.36 -1.45 -25.16
N SER A 69 -15.21 -0.83 -24.94
CA SER A 69 -14.02 -1.48 -24.37
C SER A 69 -14.28 -1.99 -22.96
N ALA A 70 -14.79 -1.14 -22.06
CA ALA A 70 -15.11 -1.52 -20.68
C ALA A 70 -16.16 -2.66 -20.64
N TYR A 71 -17.19 -2.58 -21.48
CA TYR A 71 -18.18 -3.65 -21.62
C TYR A 71 -17.51 -4.98 -22.02
N ARG A 72 -16.69 -4.98 -23.08
CA ARG A 72 -15.99 -6.20 -23.54
C ARG A 72 -15.05 -6.77 -22.47
N ILE A 73 -14.34 -5.91 -21.73
CA ILE A 73 -13.47 -6.34 -20.63
C ILE A 73 -14.30 -7.07 -19.56
N LEU A 74 -15.46 -6.53 -19.18
CA LEU A 74 -16.35 -7.17 -18.21
C LEU A 74 -16.93 -8.48 -18.73
N ASP A 75 -17.38 -8.52 -19.99
CA ASP A 75 -17.89 -9.73 -20.64
C ASP A 75 -16.85 -10.85 -20.70
N SER A 76 -15.58 -10.49 -20.95
CA SER A 76 -14.47 -11.47 -20.95
C SER A 76 -14.12 -12.02 -19.57
N ILE A 77 -14.48 -11.32 -18.49
CA ILE A 77 -14.29 -11.80 -17.12
C ILE A 77 -15.36 -12.84 -16.81
N SER A 78 -16.63 -12.52 -17.07
CA SER A 78 -17.77 -13.43 -16.98
C SER A 78 -18.97 -12.82 -17.70
N SER A 79 -19.60 -13.55 -18.61
CA SER A 79 -20.82 -13.08 -19.30
C SER A 79 -21.98 -12.83 -18.33
N ASP A 80 -22.04 -13.58 -17.23
CA ASP A 80 -23.14 -13.52 -16.27
C ASP A 80 -23.01 -12.33 -15.30
N ILE A 81 -21.87 -11.63 -15.30
CA ILE A 81 -21.62 -10.46 -14.44
C ILE A 81 -22.66 -9.35 -14.65
N PHE A 82 -23.16 -9.19 -15.88
CA PHE A 82 -24.15 -8.16 -16.22
C PHE A 82 -25.53 -8.44 -15.64
N SER A 83 -25.84 -9.71 -15.35
CA SER A 83 -27.06 -10.12 -14.66
C SER A 83 -26.89 -10.18 -13.15
N GLU A 84 -25.75 -10.70 -12.67
CA GLU A 84 -25.50 -10.91 -11.23
C GLU A 84 -25.10 -9.62 -10.51
N PHE A 85 -24.24 -8.80 -11.14
CA PHE A 85 -23.66 -7.59 -10.55
C PHE A 85 -23.87 -6.38 -11.47
N ARG A 86 -25.12 -6.18 -11.91
CA ARG A 86 -25.49 -5.15 -12.88
C ARG A 86 -25.01 -3.75 -12.51
N ASP A 87 -25.17 -3.34 -11.26
CA ASP A 87 -24.82 -1.98 -10.81
C ASP A 87 -23.30 -1.76 -10.73
N VAL A 88 -22.52 -2.81 -10.47
CA VAL A 88 -21.05 -2.79 -10.58
C VAL A 88 -20.66 -2.51 -12.03
N CYS A 89 -21.27 -3.22 -12.98
CA CYS A 89 -20.98 -3.04 -14.40
C CYS A 89 -21.39 -1.66 -14.90
N LEU A 90 -22.57 -1.15 -14.51
CA LEU A 90 -23.02 0.20 -14.86
C LEU A 90 -22.08 1.26 -14.30
N THR A 91 -21.61 1.09 -13.07
CA THR A 91 -20.62 1.97 -12.43
C THR A 91 -19.31 1.99 -13.21
N ILE A 92 -18.72 0.83 -13.49
CA ILE A 92 -17.43 0.72 -14.19
C ILE A 92 -17.51 1.30 -15.60
N ILE A 93 -18.55 0.95 -16.38
CA ILE A 93 -18.72 1.42 -17.76
C ILE A 93 -19.02 2.92 -17.79
N GLY A 94 -19.88 3.41 -16.89
CA GLY A 94 -20.20 4.82 -16.77
C GLY A 94 -18.96 5.67 -16.51
N VAL A 95 -18.14 5.27 -15.54
CA VAL A 95 -16.90 5.99 -15.23
C VAL A 95 -15.87 5.85 -16.33
N ALA A 96 -15.76 4.70 -17.02
CA ALA A 96 -14.86 4.56 -18.17
C ALA A 96 -15.11 5.62 -19.25
N ARG A 97 -16.38 5.95 -19.51
CA ARG A 97 -16.77 7.04 -20.41
C ARG A 97 -16.30 8.40 -19.90
N ASP A 98 -16.48 8.69 -18.61
CA ASP A 98 -16.05 9.97 -18.05
C ASP A 98 -14.54 10.13 -18.03
N LEU A 99 -13.78 9.05 -17.82
CA LEU A 99 -12.33 9.07 -17.95
C LEU A 99 -11.92 9.50 -19.36
N GLU A 100 -12.56 8.95 -20.40
CA GLU A 100 -12.29 9.33 -21.80
C GLU A 100 -12.68 10.79 -22.08
N VAL A 101 -13.89 11.18 -21.70
CA VAL A 101 -14.45 12.52 -21.98
C VAL A 101 -13.64 13.64 -21.32
N ASN A 102 -13.20 13.43 -20.08
CA ASN A 102 -12.50 14.46 -19.30
C ASN A 102 -10.98 14.33 -19.38
N GLY A 103 -10.45 13.24 -19.94
CA GLY A 103 -9.02 12.98 -19.98
C GLY A 103 -8.43 12.65 -18.60
N TRP A 104 -9.18 11.99 -17.72
CA TRP A 104 -8.73 11.63 -16.37
C TRP A 104 -7.86 10.36 -16.33
N TYR A 105 -6.99 10.20 -17.33
CA TYR A 105 -6.05 9.09 -17.47
C TYR A 105 -4.69 9.64 -17.95
N GLU A 106 -3.67 8.80 -17.92
CA GLU A 106 -2.32 9.14 -18.38
C GLU A 106 -1.68 7.96 -19.12
N GLU A 107 -0.95 8.23 -20.20
CA GLU A 107 -0.36 7.20 -21.05
C GLU A 107 0.71 6.35 -20.32
N GLU A 108 1.45 6.97 -19.40
CA GLU A 108 2.61 6.32 -18.76
C GLU A 108 2.19 5.32 -17.67
N ASN A 109 1.13 5.64 -16.91
CA ASN A 109 0.81 4.96 -15.65
C ASN A 109 -0.60 4.40 -15.57
N SER A 110 -1.50 4.82 -16.45
CA SER A 110 -2.85 4.23 -16.56
C SER A 110 -2.82 3.07 -17.55
N SER A 111 -3.68 2.08 -17.33
CA SER A 111 -3.90 0.97 -18.26
C SER A 111 -4.89 1.38 -19.35
N VAL A 112 -4.50 2.39 -20.14
CA VAL A 112 -5.31 2.98 -21.20
C VAL A 112 -4.49 2.99 -22.50
N ILE A 113 -5.12 2.65 -23.62
CA ILE A 113 -4.48 2.65 -24.94
C ILE A 113 -5.32 3.49 -25.90
N ASN A 114 -4.68 4.42 -26.61
CA ASN A 114 -5.37 5.17 -27.67
C ASN A 114 -5.73 4.25 -28.84
N HIS A 115 -6.94 4.37 -29.37
CA HIS A 115 -7.47 3.59 -30.47
C HIS A 115 -6.55 3.58 -31.70
N LYS A 116 -5.92 4.71 -32.04
CA LYS A 116 -4.96 4.83 -33.15
C LYS A 116 -3.80 3.87 -33.04
N VAL A 117 -3.40 3.53 -31.80
CA VAL A 117 -2.33 2.58 -31.50
C VAL A 117 -2.85 1.16 -31.50
N SER A 118 -3.97 0.90 -30.79
CA SER A 118 -4.52 -0.46 -30.68
C SER A 118 -4.99 -1.04 -32.01
N ARG A 119 -5.58 -0.20 -32.88
CA ARG A 119 -6.29 -0.60 -34.11
C ARG A 119 -7.33 -1.70 -33.87
N LEU A 120 -7.86 -1.78 -32.65
CA LEU A 120 -8.84 -2.78 -32.27
C LEU A 120 -10.20 -2.37 -32.84
N GLU A 121 -10.79 -3.26 -33.63
CA GLU A 121 -12.15 -3.10 -34.14
C GLU A 121 -13.14 -3.90 -33.28
N TYR A 122 -14.29 -3.30 -33.01
CA TYR A 122 -15.40 -3.94 -32.29
C TYR A 122 -16.52 -4.28 -33.28
N SER A 123 -17.17 -5.43 -33.08
CA SER A 123 -18.28 -5.81 -33.95
C SER A 123 -19.47 -4.86 -33.76
N PRO A 124 -20.32 -4.67 -34.80
CA PRO A 124 -21.53 -3.86 -34.66
C PRO A 124 -22.44 -4.35 -33.52
N GLU A 125 -22.50 -5.66 -33.31
CA GLU A 125 -23.32 -6.31 -32.28
C GLU A 125 -22.78 -6.04 -30.87
N GLU A 126 -21.45 -6.12 -30.67
CA GLU A 126 -20.81 -5.76 -29.40
C GLU A 126 -21.08 -4.30 -29.05
N ARG A 127 -20.96 -3.42 -30.04
CA ARG A 127 -21.20 -1.99 -29.88
C ARG A 127 -22.65 -1.71 -29.51
N GLU A 128 -23.61 -2.34 -30.18
CA GLU A 128 -25.03 -2.19 -29.87
C GLU A 128 -25.36 -2.65 -28.44
N LYS A 129 -24.83 -3.81 -28.02
CA LYS A 129 -25.02 -4.33 -26.65
C LYS A 129 -24.47 -3.36 -25.60
N ALA A 130 -23.24 -2.90 -25.78
CA ALA A 130 -22.60 -1.98 -24.84
C ALA A 130 -23.35 -0.65 -24.74
N LEU A 131 -23.75 -0.08 -25.88
CA LEU A 131 -24.48 1.19 -25.95
C LEU A 131 -25.92 1.08 -25.43
N SER A 132 -26.55 -0.08 -25.55
CA SER A 132 -27.85 -0.36 -24.93
C SER A 132 -27.70 -0.49 -23.40
N PHE A 133 -26.68 -1.23 -22.94
CA PHE A 133 -26.44 -1.44 -21.52
C PHE A 133 -26.14 -0.13 -20.77
N VAL A 134 -25.29 0.73 -21.34
CA VAL A 134 -24.89 1.99 -20.70
C VAL A 134 -26.04 3.00 -20.51
N GLN A 135 -27.19 2.81 -21.17
CA GLN A 135 -28.37 3.66 -20.96
C GLN A 135 -28.90 3.56 -19.52
N GLY A 136 -28.57 2.50 -18.79
CA GLY A 136 -28.90 2.37 -17.37
C GLY A 136 -27.99 3.16 -16.43
N VAL A 137 -26.94 3.82 -16.93
CA VAL A 137 -26.02 4.59 -16.07
C VAL A 137 -26.75 5.79 -15.48
N THR A 138 -26.59 5.99 -14.18
CA THR A 138 -27.19 7.08 -13.42
C THR A 138 -26.09 7.94 -12.81
N LYS A 139 -26.43 9.13 -12.30
CA LYS A 139 -25.48 9.95 -11.54
C LYS A 139 -24.96 9.22 -10.29
N THR A 140 -25.79 8.40 -9.66
CA THR A 140 -25.40 7.59 -8.50
C THR A 140 -24.28 6.62 -8.86
N HIS A 141 -24.40 5.91 -10.00
CA HIS A 141 -23.34 5.02 -10.48
C HIS A 141 -22.00 5.75 -10.68
N LEU A 142 -22.03 6.98 -11.20
CA LEU A 142 -20.81 7.78 -11.38
C LEU A 142 -20.17 8.14 -10.04
N ILE A 143 -20.96 8.66 -9.09
CA ILE A 143 -20.48 9.01 -7.74
C ILE A 143 -19.87 7.79 -7.04
N GLN A 144 -20.58 6.66 -7.07
CA GLN A 144 -20.08 5.40 -6.51
C GLN A 144 -18.74 5.00 -7.13
N GLY A 145 -18.62 5.08 -8.45
CA GLY A 145 -17.39 4.75 -9.16
C GLY A 145 -16.23 5.69 -8.82
N TYR A 146 -16.47 6.99 -8.65
CA TYR A 146 -15.43 7.92 -8.19
C TYR A 146 -14.97 7.61 -6.77
N ASN A 147 -15.87 7.31 -5.85
CA ASN A 147 -15.53 6.89 -4.48
C ASN A 147 -14.64 5.65 -4.49
N LEU A 148 -14.93 4.65 -5.33
CA LEU A 148 -14.08 3.48 -5.48
C LEU A 148 -12.68 3.83 -6.04
N LEU A 149 -12.60 4.76 -6.99
CA LEU A 149 -11.30 5.21 -7.51
C LEU A 149 -10.49 5.96 -6.44
N TYR A 150 -11.12 6.81 -5.63
CA TYR A 150 -10.49 7.45 -4.48
C TYR A 150 -9.95 6.44 -3.48
N CYS A 151 -10.79 5.49 -3.05
CA CYS A 151 -10.38 4.41 -2.16
C CYS A 151 -9.21 3.60 -2.73
N ALA A 152 -9.23 3.32 -4.03
CA ALA A 152 -8.15 2.60 -4.69
C ALA A 152 -6.84 3.40 -4.70
N LYS A 153 -6.89 4.73 -4.83
CA LYS A 153 -5.69 5.57 -4.80
C LYS A 153 -5.16 5.76 -3.39
N LEU A 154 -6.03 5.86 -2.37
CA LEU A 154 -5.63 5.81 -0.96
C LEU A 154 -4.97 4.47 -0.60
N ASN A 155 -5.58 3.36 -0.99
CA ASN A 155 -4.98 2.03 -0.82
C ASN A 155 -3.60 1.96 -1.48
N PHE A 156 -3.45 2.51 -2.69
CA PHE A 156 -2.15 2.59 -3.35
C PHE A 156 -1.16 3.41 -2.52
N LEU A 157 -1.56 4.59 -2.05
CA LEU A 157 -0.73 5.47 -1.24
C LEU A 157 -0.21 4.73 -0.01
N HIS A 158 -1.04 3.95 0.70
CA HIS A 158 -0.61 3.27 1.93
C HIS A 158 0.05 1.91 1.70
N THR A 159 -0.21 1.22 0.58
CA THR A 159 0.16 -0.20 0.41
C THR A 159 0.90 -0.56 -0.89
N ASP A 160 1.13 0.38 -1.82
CA ASP A 160 1.63 0.14 -3.19
C ASP A 160 0.65 -0.67 -4.08
N HIS A 161 -0.55 -0.98 -3.58
CA HIS A 161 -1.57 -1.73 -4.31
C HIS A 161 -2.88 -0.96 -4.34
N HIS A 162 -3.48 -0.82 -5.53
CA HIS A 162 -4.82 -0.23 -5.64
C HIS A 162 -5.86 -1.18 -5.04
N ILE A 163 -5.75 -2.46 -5.41
CA ILE A 163 -6.51 -3.59 -4.86
C ILE A 163 -5.55 -4.80 -4.76
N GLY A 164 -5.51 -5.44 -3.59
CA GLY A 164 -4.64 -6.59 -3.30
C GLY A 164 -5.15 -7.92 -3.85
N THR A 165 -4.85 -9.05 -3.19
CA THR A 165 -5.42 -10.36 -3.57
C THR A 165 -6.90 -10.50 -3.21
N LYS A 166 -7.40 -9.62 -2.34
CA LYS A 166 -8.80 -9.46 -1.92
C LYS A 166 -9.13 -7.95 -1.86
N LEU A 167 -10.39 -7.60 -1.64
CA LEU A 167 -10.76 -6.22 -1.31
C LEU A 167 -10.24 -5.89 0.09
N GLU A 168 -9.23 -5.02 0.13
CA GLU A 168 -8.55 -4.52 1.32
C GLU A 168 -8.75 -3.01 1.43
N GLY A 169 -8.52 -2.46 2.62
CA GLY A 169 -8.84 -1.06 2.95
C GLY A 169 -10.26 -0.95 3.53
N HIS A 170 -10.39 -0.17 4.61
CA HIS A 170 -11.65 -0.02 5.33
C HIS A 170 -12.74 0.55 4.43
N TYR A 171 -12.47 1.72 3.82
CA TYR A 171 -13.43 2.41 2.96
C TYR A 171 -13.77 1.67 1.67
N MET A 172 -12.79 1.03 1.01
CA MET A 172 -13.04 0.22 -0.18
C MET A 172 -14.05 -0.91 0.11
N ARG A 173 -13.88 -1.61 1.24
CA ARG A 173 -14.82 -2.67 1.64
C ARG A 173 -16.19 -2.09 1.99
N ASN A 174 -16.24 -1.04 2.80
CA ASN A 174 -17.51 -0.44 3.22
C ASN A 174 -18.34 0.01 2.01
N TYR A 175 -17.72 0.75 1.06
CA TYR A 175 -18.45 1.21 -0.11
C TYR A 175 -18.87 0.10 -1.07
N VAL A 176 -18.03 -0.91 -1.30
CA VAL A 176 -18.45 -2.05 -2.14
C VAL A 176 -19.64 -2.77 -1.50
N GLN A 177 -19.63 -2.96 -0.17
CA GLN A 177 -20.74 -3.57 0.55
C GLN A 177 -22.01 -2.71 0.51
N GLU A 178 -21.87 -1.41 0.74
CA GLU A 178 -22.98 -0.47 0.76
C GLU A 178 -23.63 -0.34 -0.62
N TYR A 179 -22.83 -0.27 -1.68
CA TYR A 179 -23.31 0.01 -3.03
C TYR A 179 -23.79 -1.24 -3.77
N PHE A 180 -23.17 -2.39 -3.52
CA PHE A 180 -23.38 -3.61 -4.31
C PHE A 180 -23.69 -4.86 -3.49
N GLY A 181 -23.76 -4.74 -2.16
CA GLY A 181 -24.09 -5.83 -1.25
C GLY A 181 -22.90 -6.70 -0.83
N GLU A 182 -23.14 -7.57 0.15
CA GLU A 182 -22.12 -8.45 0.74
C GLU A 182 -21.61 -9.50 -0.27
N GLU A 183 -22.45 -9.96 -1.19
CA GLU A 183 -22.06 -10.91 -2.25
C GLU A 183 -20.96 -10.34 -3.15
N ALA A 184 -20.98 -9.03 -3.41
CA ALA A 184 -19.97 -8.35 -4.23
C ALA A 184 -18.59 -8.30 -3.53
N LEU A 185 -18.54 -8.28 -2.19
CA LEU A 185 -17.29 -8.25 -1.43
C LEU A 185 -16.45 -9.51 -1.61
N GLU A 186 -17.14 -10.66 -1.66
CA GLU A 186 -16.50 -11.98 -1.69
C GLU A 186 -16.43 -12.55 -3.11
N SER A 187 -17.05 -11.88 -4.09
CA SER A 187 -17.08 -12.30 -5.50
C SER A 187 -15.71 -12.14 -6.19
N PRO A 188 -15.08 -13.22 -6.66
CA PRO A 188 -13.85 -13.14 -7.44
C PRO A 188 -14.04 -12.36 -8.76
N THR A 189 -15.22 -12.46 -9.35
CA THR A 189 -15.61 -11.76 -10.58
C THR A 189 -15.59 -10.24 -10.38
N VAL A 190 -16.23 -9.75 -9.31
CA VAL A 190 -16.22 -8.33 -8.93
C VAL A 190 -14.81 -7.86 -8.61
N LEU A 191 -14.03 -8.64 -7.87
CA LEU A 191 -12.64 -8.32 -7.57
C LEU A 191 -11.78 -8.11 -8.84
N VAL A 192 -11.93 -9.00 -9.84
CA VAL A 192 -11.18 -8.87 -11.11
C VAL A 192 -11.66 -7.66 -11.91
N ALA A 193 -12.96 -7.40 -11.94
CA ALA A 193 -13.53 -6.22 -12.60
C ALA A 193 -13.00 -4.92 -11.99
N LEU A 194 -13.05 -4.78 -10.67
CA LEU A 194 -12.54 -3.62 -9.96
C LEU A 194 -11.03 -3.46 -10.14
N LYS A 195 -10.25 -4.54 -10.15
CA LYS A 195 -8.80 -4.49 -10.42
C LYS A 195 -8.48 -3.89 -11.79
N SER A 196 -9.22 -4.25 -12.83
CA SER A 196 -9.04 -3.66 -14.15
C SER A 196 -9.42 -2.17 -14.11
N PHE A 197 -10.61 -1.88 -13.59
CA PHE A 197 -11.19 -0.53 -13.51
C PHE A 197 -10.28 0.50 -12.84
N VAL A 198 -9.75 0.20 -11.65
CA VAL A 198 -8.98 1.17 -10.84
C VAL A 198 -7.66 1.59 -11.49
N HIS A 199 -7.16 0.81 -12.45
CA HIS A 199 -5.94 1.10 -13.18
C HIS A 199 -6.14 1.98 -14.41
N TRP A 200 -7.38 2.25 -14.83
CA TRP A 200 -7.65 3.13 -15.97
C TRP A 200 -7.52 4.61 -15.61
N ALA A 201 -7.69 4.96 -14.34
CA ALA A 201 -7.65 6.35 -13.87
C ALA A 201 -6.24 6.82 -13.50
N ASN A 202 -5.93 8.08 -13.83
CA ASN A 202 -4.68 8.76 -13.49
C ASN A 202 -4.48 8.77 -11.97
N ILE A 203 -3.27 8.45 -11.51
CA ILE A 203 -3.03 8.33 -10.07
C ILE A 203 -2.83 9.69 -9.39
N LYS A 204 -2.10 10.59 -10.05
CA LYS A 204 -1.72 11.90 -9.52
C LYS A 204 -2.93 12.81 -9.38
N GLY A 205 -3.81 12.84 -10.38
CA GLY A 205 -5.01 13.67 -10.36
C GLY A 205 -6.00 13.27 -9.26
N PHE A 206 -6.15 11.97 -8.99
CA PHE A 206 -6.98 11.50 -7.87
C PHE A 206 -6.34 11.76 -6.51
N LEU A 207 -5.01 11.60 -6.37
CA LEU A 207 -4.30 11.98 -5.13
C LEU A 207 -4.32 13.49 -4.88
N TYR A 208 -4.21 14.31 -5.92
CA TYR A 208 -4.40 15.76 -5.84
C TYR A 208 -5.79 16.13 -5.33
N LYS A 209 -6.83 15.44 -5.82
CA LYS A 209 -8.21 15.64 -5.35
C LYS A 209 -8.47 15.11 -3.94
N LEU A 210 -7.63 14.20 -3.45
CA LEU A 210 -7.58 13.79 -2.05
C LEU A 210 -6.76 14.75 -1.18
N GLU A 211 -6.32 15.88 -1.73
CA GLU A 211 -5.53 16.89 -1.02
C GLU A 211 -4.19 16.36 -0.48
N VAL A 212 -3.63 15.33 -1.14
CA VAL A 212 -2.26 14.90 -0.85
C VAL A 212 -1.30 16.03 -1.24
N PRO A 213 -0.48 16.54 -0.31
CA PRO A 213 0.33 17.71 -0.57
C PRO A 213 1.46 17.41 -1.56
N ASN A 214 1.90 18.46 -2.26
CA ASN A 214 3.09 18.47 -3.13
C ASN A 214 3.11 17.42 -4.26
N ILE A 215 1.95 16.92 -4.69
CA ILE A 215 1.83 16.03 -5.85
C ILE A 215 2.36 16.73 -7.12
N ASP A 216 3.15 16.02 -7.92
CA ASP A 216 3.66 16.51 -9.21
C ASP A 216 2.58 16.47 -10.30
N ILE A 217 1.69 17.46 -10.24
CA ILE A 217 0.61 17.68 -11.20
C ILE A 217 0.89 18.91 -12.06
N SER A 218 0.64 18.78 -13.36
CA SER A 218 0.71 19.91 -14.30
C SER A 218 -0.55 20.79 -14.20
N LYS A 219 -0.45 22.04 -14.65
CA LYS A 219 -1.60 22.97 -14.63
C LYS A 219 -2.75 22.46 -15.51
N GLU A 220 -2.43 21.83 -16.63
CA GLU A 220 -3.41 21.21 -17.52
C GLU A 220 -4.14 20.04 -16.83
N GLU A 221 -3.42 19.22 -16.07
CA GLU A 221 -4.01 18.15 -15.25
C GLU A 221 -4.88 18.76 -14.12
N GLU A 222 -4.40 19.78 -13.40
CA GLU A 222 -5.19 20.47 -12.37
C GLU A 222 -6.53 20.98 -12.94
N ASP A 223 -6.48 21.68 -14.08
CA ASP A 223 -7.66 22.24 -14.73
C ASP A 223 -8.65 21.14 -15.18
N SER A 224 -8.14 19.97 -15.61
CA SER A 224 -8.96 18.80 -15.92
C SER A 224 -9.61 18.20 -14.67
N PHE A 225 -8.83 18.03 -13.59
CA PHE A 225 -9.29 17.40 -12.35
C PHE A 225 -10.18 18.32 -11.50
N ARG A 226 -10.22 19.63 -11.76
CA ARG A 226 -11.21 20.54 -11.15
C ARG A 226 -12.67 20.13 -11.38
N ARG A 227 -12.95 19.41 -12.48
CA ARG A 227 -14.31 18.93 -12.81
C ARG A 227 -14.67 17.61 -12.14
N LEU A 228 -13.67 16.89 -11.60
CA LEU A 228 -13.91 15.66 -10.86
C LEU A 228 -14.60 16.04 -9.53
N PRO A 229 -15.68 15.36 -9.12
CA PRO A 229 -16.35 15.65 -7.85
C PRO A 229 -15.38 15.55 -6.67
N ASP A 230 -15.56 16.39 -5.65
CA ASP A 230 -14.72 16.31 -4.45
C ASP A 230 -14.98 15.01 -3.68
N PRO A 231 -13.94 14.36 -3.12
CA PRO A 231 -14.13 13.25 -2.21
C PRO A 231 -14.84 13.71 -0.93
N CYS A 232 -15.47 12.78 -0.24
CA CYS A 232 -16.03 13.04 1.08
C CYS A 232 -14.93 13.21 2.13
N GLU A 233 -15.28 13.89 3.23
CA GLU A 233 -14.36 14.27 4.31
C GLU A 233 -13.61 13.06 4.89
N GLU A 234 -14.29 11.92 5.07
CA GLU A 234 -13.65 10.70 5.59
C GLU A 234 -12.50 10.19 4.71
N LEU A 235 -12.58 10.37 3.39
CA LEU A 235 -11.51 9.99 2.47
C LEU A 235 -10.36 11.00 2.45
N LEU A 236 -10.66 12.29 2.67
CA LEU A 236 -9.64 13.33 2.85
C LEU A 236 -8.83 13.08 4.12
N CYS A 237 -9.50 12.83 5.25
CA CYS A 237 -8.84 12.49 6.51
C CYS A 237 -8.01 11.20 6.39
N ASN A 238 -8.50 10.21 5.61
CA ASN A 238 -7.79 8.93 5.46
C ASN A 238 -6.40 9.05 4.84
N VAL A 239 -6.07 10.15 4.15
CA VAL A 239 -4.70 10.41 3.68
C VAL A 239 -3.69 10.29 4.83
N TYR A 240 -4.03 10.83 6.00
CA TYR A 240 -3.14 10.96 7.15
C TYR A 240 -3.24 9.80 8.16
N ASP A 241 -4.27 8.94 8.05
CA ASP A 241 -4.44 7.77 8.92
C ASP A 241 -3.22 6.82 8.90
N ARG A 242 -2.52 6.77 7.75
CA ARG A 242 -1.41 5.85 7.52
C ARG A 242 -0.32 6.49 6.69
N TYR A 243 0.91 6.12 7.03
CA TYR A 243 2.08 6.54 6.27
C TYR A 243 2.07 5.93 4.86
N PRO A 244 2.71 6.61 3.89
CA PRO A 244 2.83 6.09 2.55
C PRO A 244 3.59 4.76 2.52
N SER A 245 3.32 3.97 1.47
CA SER A 245 3.92 2.67 1.27
C SER A 245 5.45 2.75 1.30
N GLY A 246 6.06 1.83 2.05
CA GLY A 246 7.50 1.80 2.32
C GLY A 246 7.92 2.45 3.63
N MET A 247 7.09 3.33 4.23
CA MET A 247 7.45 4.09 5.43
C MET A 247 6.93 3.51 6.75
N SER A 248 6.09 2.48 6.70
CA SER A 248 5.43 1.88 7.89
C SER A 248 6.34 1.51 9.07
N LYS A 249 7.63 1.24 8.83
CA LYS A 249 8.58 0.91 9.90
C LYS A 249 8.94 2.13 10.76
N TYR A 250 9.01 3.33 10.18
CA TYR A 250 9.36 4.55 10.91
C TYR A 250 8.18 4.96 11.81
N SER A 251 6.97 4.98 11.25
CA SER A 251 5.72 5.17 12.00
C SER A 251 5.57 4.17 13.15
N LEU A 252 5.87 2.88 12.90
CA LEU A 252 5.84 1.86 13.95
C LEU A 252 6.78 2.22 15.10
N ILE A 253 8.02 2.62 14.81
CA ILE A 253 9.00 2.96 15.85
C ILE A 253 8.57 4.20 16.63
N ARG A 254 8.19 5.29 15.94
CA ARG A 254 7.68 6.53 16.56
C ARG A 254 6.49 6.23 17.47
N LYS A 255 5.43 5.60 16.93
CA LYS A 255 4.22 5.26 17.70
C LYS A 255 4.51 4.32 18.87
N SER A 256 5.46 3.40 18.74
CA SER A 256 5.84 2.51 19.85
C SER A 256 6.50 3.29 20.98
N PHE A 257 7.43 4.21 20.68
CA PHE A 257 8.04 5.04 21.70
C PHE A 257 7.02 5.98 22.36
N ASP A 258 6.12 6.57 21.57
CA ASP A 258 5.01 7.38 22.06
C ASP A 258 4.15 6.60 23.07
N ILE A 259 3.68 5.40 22.70
CA ILE A 259 2.87 4.55 23.58
C ILE A 259 3.61 4.22 24.87
N ILE A 260 4.89 3.84 24.77
CA ILE A 260 5.68 3.48 25.96
C ILE A 260 5.91 4.73 26.84
N ALA A 261 6.12 5.91 26.25
CA ALA A 261 6.29 7.15 26.99
C ALA A 261 5.05 7.50 27.82
N ASP A 262 3.86 7.18 27.32
CA ASP A 262 2.59 7.40 28.03
C ASP A 262 2.35 6.36 29.15
N SER A 263 3.18 5.32 29.26
CA SER A 263 3.07 4.33 30.33
C SER A 263 3.48 4.90 31.71
N PRO A 264 2.93 4.39 32.83
CA PRO A 264 3.21 4.91 34.16
C PRO A 264 4.70 4.92 34.53
N PHE A 265 5.46 3.90 34.14
CA PHE A 265 6.86 3.75 34.54
C PHE A 265 7.86 4.22 33.49
N SER A 266 7.42 4.90 32.43
CA SER A 266 8.29 5.41 31.35
C SER A 266 9.44 6.28 31.85
N LYS A 267 9.22 7.04 32.93
CA LYS A 267 10.23 7.88 33.61
C LYS A 267 11.32 7.08 34.33
N LEU A 268 11.11 5.80 34.56
CA LEU A 268 12.08 4.88 35.17
C LEU A 268 12.87 4.09 34.13
N ILE A 269 12.41 4.04 32.88
CA ILE A 269 13.09 3.33 31.79
C ILE A 269 14.28 4.20 31.37
N PRO A 270 15.53 3.72 31.55
CA PRO A 270 16.70 4.46 31.12
C PRO A 270 16.72 4.53 29.61
N TYR A 271 17.18 5.65 29.07
CA TYR A 271 17.39 5.76 27.64
C TYR A 271 18.75 5.16 27.25
N PRO A 272 18.84 4.33 26.19
CA PRO A 272 20.11 3.72 25.78
C PRO A 272 21.15 4.76 25.33
N GLU A 273 22.43 4.48 25.57
CA GLU A 273 23.55 5.35 25.20
C GLU A 273 24.01 5.08 23.75
N GLY A 274 24.25 6.12 22.96
CA GLY A 274 24.90 6.05 21.64
C GLY A 274 24.10 6.66 20.49
N ASP A 275 24.81 7.10 19.45
CA ASP A 275 24.23 7.86 18.33
C ASP A 275 23.20 7.06 17.51
N VAL A 276 23.30 5.73 17.50
CA VAL A 276 22.35 4.86 16.79
C VAL A 276 20.95 4.89 17.39
N PHE A 277 20.81 5.37 18.63
CA PHE A 277 19.53 5.46 19.31
C PHE A 277 18.85 6.82 19.16
N ASP A 278 19.53 7.88 18.71
CA ASP A 278 18.93 9.22 18.62
C ASP A 278 17.51 9.23 18.03
N LEU A 279 16.53 9.82 18.73
CA LEU A 279 15.15 9.94 18.23
C LEU A 279 14.97 11.14 17.29
N THR A 280 15.87 12.12 17.33
CA THR A 280 15.72 13.39 16.59
C THR A 280 15.52 13.12 15.09
N TRP A 281 16.44 12.35 14.49
CA TRP A 281 16.30 12.01 13.07
C TRP A 281 15.02 11.24 12.74
N LEU A 282 14.49 10.43 13.66
CA LEU A 282 13.31 9.61 13.43
C LEU A 282 12.06 10.49 13.42
N TYR A 283 11.92 11.36 14.42
CA TYR A 283 10.78 12.26 14.54
C TYR A 283 10.80 13.32 13.44
N ASP A 284 11.95 13.90 13.13
CA ASP A 284 12.11 14.82 11.99
C ASP A 284 11.71 14.13 10.68
N LEU A 285 12.15 12.88 10.45
CA LEU A 285 11.75 12.12 9.26
C LEU A 285 10.24 11.81 9.25
N CYS A 286 9.64 11.52 10.40
CA CYS A 286 8.21 11.23 10.50
C CYS A 286 7.36 12.47 10.18
N HIS A 287 7.75 13.62 10.73
CA HIS A 287 7.16 14.92 10.42
C HIS A 287 7.30 15.25 8.91
N ASP A 288 8.51 15.12 8.35
CA ASP A 288 8.73 15.28 6.89
C ASP A 288 7.83 14.38 6.03
N ILE A 289 7.56 13.15 6.48
CA ILE A 289 6.69 12.20 5.77
C ILE A 289 5.23 12.64 5.85
N GLU A 290 4.79 13.18 6.99
CA GLU A 290 3.43 13.67 7.21
C GLU A 290 3.17 14.95 6.37
N GLU A 291 4.16 15.84 6.24
CA GLU A 291 4.08 17.04 5.40
C GLU A 291 4.14 16.77 3.88
N ASP A 292 4.86 15.75 3.43
CA ASP A 292 4.99 15.39 2.01
C ASP A 292 5.01 13.86 1.80
N PRO A 293 3.88 13.16 1.97
CA PRO A 293 3.83 11.71 1.85
C PRO A 293 4.09 11.23 0.42
N ALA A 294 3.78 12.06 -0.60
CA ALA A 294 4.03 11.74 -1.99
C ALA A 294 5.53 11.57 -2.28
N ARG A 295 6.37 12.40 -1.68
CA ARG A 295 7.84 12.34 -1.78
C ARG A 295 8.44 11.05 -1.23
N TYR A 296 7.86 10.50 -0.16
CA TYR A 296 8.35 9.31 0.53
C TYR A 296 7.67 8.00 0.08
N HIS A 297 6.74 8.04 -0.87
CA HIS A 297 6.10 6.83 -1.38
C HIS A 297 7.06 5.93 -2.15
N LEU A 298 6.96 4.59 -1.98
CA LEU A 298 7.80 3.58 -2.64
C LEU A 298 7.90 3.72 -4.18
N ARG A 299 6.83 4.23 -4.79
CA ARG A 299 6.75 4.44 -6.25
C ARG A 299 6.92 5.88 -6.68
N SER A 300 7.33 6.78 -5.79
CA SER A 300 7.36 8.22 -6.09
C SER A 300 8.14 8.53 -7.38
N VAL A 301 9.32 7.92 -7.56
CA VAL A 301 10.12 8.04 -8.79
C VAL A 301 9.40 7.44 -10.01
N VAL A 302 8.92 6.20 -9.92
CA VAL A 302 8.37 5.44 -11.06
C VAL A 302 7.04 6.02 -11.53
N LYS A 303 6.22 6.51 -10.59
CA LYS A 303 4.90 7.09 -10.84
C LYS A 303 4.92 8.61 -10.94
N ARG A 304 6.10 9.23 -10.82
CA ARG A 304 6.29 10.70 -10.79
C ARG A 304 5.28 11.36 -9.83
N LEU A 305 5.22 10.87 -8.60
CA LEU A 305 4.26 11.39 -7.61
C LEU A 305 4.72 12.73 -7.03
N SER A 306 6.02 12.95 -6.93
CA SER A 306 6.64 14.18 -6.44
C SER A 306 7.78 14.61 -7.38
N LYS A 307 8.05 15.91 -7.44
CA LYS A 307 9.15 16.50 -8.22
C LYS A 307 10.53 16.14 -7.65
N HIS A 308 10.58 15.88 -6.34
CA HIS A 308 11.83 15.64 -5.61
C HIS A 308 11.73 14.37 -4.74
N PRO A 309 11.47 13.20 -5.37
CA PRO A 309 11.23 11.95 -4.65
C PRO A 309 12.47 11.54 -3.84
N VAL A 310 12.25 11.03 -2.63
CA VAL A 310 13.34 10.52 -1.79
C VAL A 310 13.79 9.16 -2.28
N ASN A 311 15.11 8.96 -2.35
CA ASN A 311 15.68 7.65 -2.64
C ASN A 311 15.56 6.76 -1.40
N LEU A 312 14.52 5.92 -1.37
CA LEU A 312 14.28 5.04 -0.23
C LEU A 312 15.39 4.01 0.00
N ASN A 313 16.15 3.64 -1.03
CA ASN A 313 17.27 2.71 -0.86
C ASN A 313 18.42 3.38 -0.10
N GLU A 314 18.73 4.63 -0.44
CA GLU A 314 19.75 5.42 0.27
C GLU A 314 19.31 5.68 1.71
N LEU A 315 18.08 6.15 1.92
CA LEU A 315 17.52 6.35 3.26
C LEU A 315 17.57 5.06 4.10
N ASN A 316 17.21 3.92 3.48
CA ASN A 316 17.26 2.63 4.15
C ASN A 316 18.69 2.19 4.48
N GLN A 317 19.68 2.49 3.63
CA GLN A 317 21.08 2.17 3.88
C GLN A 317 21.64 3.05 5.00
N GLU A 318 21.36 4.34 4.96
CA GLU A 318 21.82 5.33 5.94
C GLU A 318 21.27 5.02 7.33
N LYS A 319 19.95 4.82 7.46
CA LYS A 319 19.29 4.64 8.76
C LYS A 319 19.14 3.18 9.19
N ASN A 320 19.72 2.22 8.47
CA ASN A 320 19.55 0.78 8.76
C ASN A 320 19.96 0.43 10.19
N ALA A 321 21.13 0.94 10.62
CA ALA A 321 21.67 0.67 11.94
C ALA A 321 20.77 1.25 13.03
N ASN A 322 20.32 2.51 12.85
CA ASN A 322 19.41 3.17 13.79
C ASN A 322 18.09 2.42 13.91
N VAL A 323 17.45 2.11 12.78
CA VAL A 323 16.18 1.36 12.75
C VAL A 323 16.28 0.03 13.49
N LYS A 324 17.33 -0.76 13.23
CA LYS A 324 17.55 -2.04 13.91
C LYS A 324 17.74 -1.86 15.42
N SER A 325 18.56 -0.89 15.80
CA SER A 325 18.89 -0.61 17.20
C SER A 325 17.65 -0.14 17.98
N LEU A 326 16.84 0.74 17.39
CA LEU A 326 15.60 1.21 17.98
C LEU A 326 14.57 0.09 18.12
N LEU A 327 14.40 -0.76 17.10
CA LEU A 327 13.51 -1.92 17.18
C LEU A 327 13.96 -2.94 18.23
N ALA A 328 15.27 -3.13 18.39
CA ALA A 328 15.84 -3.97 19.45
C ALA A 328 15.50 -3.41 20.84
N VAL A 329 15.69 -2.10 21.04
CA VAL A 329 15.32 -1.39 22.28
C VAL A 329 13.83 -1.55 22.59
N LEU A 330 12.96 -1.32 21.61
CA LEU A 330 11.52 -1.51 21.77
C LEU A 330 11.18 -2.94 22.20
N SER A 331 11.77 -3.94 21.55
CA SER A 331 11.55 -5.34 21.90
C SER A 331 11.99 -5.65 23.34
N LEU A 332 13.17 -5.19 23.76
CA LEU A 332 13.67 -5.38 25.12
C LEU A 332 12.78 -4.70 26.16
N ILE A 333 12.35 -3.46 25.92
CA ILE A 333 11.46 -2.74 26.85
C ILE A 333 10.13 -3.47 27.01
N LEU A 334 9.45 -3.75 25.89
CA LEU A 334 8.11 -4.34 25.87
C LEU A 334 8.08 -5.72 26.55
N ASN A 335 9.16 -6.50 26.45
CA ASN A 335 9.24 -7.83 27.08
C ASN A 335 9.72 -7.81 28.55
N THR A 336 10.21 -6.67 29.07
CA THR A 336 10.86 -6.63 30.39
C THR A 336 10.14 -5.78 31.42
N VAL A 337 9.72 -4.55 31.07
CA VAL A 337 9.28 -3.55 32.07
C VAL A 337 7.82 -3.74 32.52
N GLY A 338 7.01 -4.45 31.74
CA GLY A 338 5.58 -4.67 32.03
C GLY A 338 4.73 -3.39 31.95
N GLU A 339 3.42 -3.54 31.76
CA GLU A 339 2.44 -2.43 31.74
C GLU A 339 2.81 -1.23 30.86
N THR A 340 3.49 -1.49 29.74
CA THR A 340 3.88 -0.46 28.79
C THR A 340 2.72 0.04 27.93
N GLY A 341 1.57 -0.66 27.95
CA GLY A 341 0.46 -0.43 27.02
C GLY A 341 0.72 -0.91 25.59
N GLY A 342 1.94 -1.37 25.29
CA GLY A 342 2.41 -1.71 23.95
C GLY A 342 2.45 -3.20 23.63
N ASP A 343 1.91 -4.08 24.47
CA ASP A 343 2.04 -5.54 24.30
C ASP A 343 1.52 -6.04 22.94
N PHE A 344 0.49 -5.39 22.39
CA PHE A 344 -0.06 -5.70 21.07
C PHE A 344 0.94 -5.45 19.93
N LEU A 345 1.92 -4.55 20.12
CA LEU A 345 2.95 -4.23 19.14
C LEU A 345 3.86 -5.43 18.87
N LEU A 346 4.03 -6.34 19.84
CA LEU A 346 4.84 -7.56 19.71
C LEU A 346 4.28 -8.54 18.68
N GLN A 347 3.04 -8.36 18.22
CA GLN A 347 2.47 -9.11 17.09
C GLN A 347 3.04 -8.65 15.73
N ASN A 348 3.68 -7.48 15.66
CA ASN A 348 4.25 -6.95 14.45
C ASN A 348 5.58 -7.64 14.11
N SER A 349 5.65 -8.28 12.94
CA SER A 349 6.83 -9.04 12.50
C SER A 349 8.10 -8.20 12.31
N LYS A 350 8.00 -6.87 12.30
CA LYS A 350 9.17 -5.97 12.24
C LYS A 350 9.88 -5.82 13.59
N ILE A 351 9.18 -6.04 14.71
CA ILE A 351 9.81 -6.01 16.04
C ILE A 351 10.55 -7.34 16.23
N PRO A 352 11.88 -7.32 16.50
CA PRO A 352 12.64 -8.53 16.75
C PRO A 352 12.01 -9.37 17.87
N LYS A 353 11.99 -10.69 17.68
CA LYS A 353 11.55 -11.60 18.74
C LYS A 353 12.52 -11.51 19.91
N PHE A 354 11.97 -11.52 21.11
CA PHE A 354 12.77 -11.62 22.32
C PHE A 354 13.55 -12.94 22.33
N SER A 355 14.88 -12.86 22.40
CA SER A 355 15.78 -14.01 22.34
C SER A 355 17.07 -13.72 23.11
N GLN A 356 17.84 -14.77 23.40
CA GLN A 356 19.17 -14.61 24.00
C GLN A 356 20.11 -13.80 23.10
N GLU A 357 20.01 -13.98 21.79
CA GLU A 357 20.80 -13.22 20.81
C GLU A 357 20.54 -11.72 20.94
N LEU A 358 19.27 -11.31 21.08
CA LEU A 358 18.90 -9.91 21.29
C LEU A 358 19.41 -9.36 22.63
N ILE A 359 19.39 -10.18 23.69
CA ILE A 359 19.96 -9.82 24.99
C ILE A 359 21.47 -9.61 24.88
N ASP A 360 22.16 -10.49 24.15
CA ASP A 360 23.61 -10.46 23.97
C ASP A 360 24.06 -9.27 23.10
N GLU A 361 23.19 -8.73 22.24
CA GLU A 361 23.43 -7.47 21.51
C GLU A 361 23.47 -6.25 22.44
N MET A 362 22.67 -6.24 23.50
CA MET A 362 22.55 -5.10 24.43
C MET A 362 22.53 -5.53 25.92
N PRO A 363 23.55 -6.26 26.42
CA PRO A 363 23.47 -6.95 27.71
C PRO A 363 23.43 -5.98 28.90
N LYS A 364 24.15 -4.86 28.81
CA LYS A 364 24.13 -3.80 29.84
C LYS A 364 22.74 -3.17 29.94
N TYR A 365 22.14 -2.84 28.80
CA TYR A 365 20.83 -2.20 28.74
C TYR A 365 19.73 -3.14 29.24
N TYR A 366 19.72 -4.39 28.76
CA TYR A 366 18.78 -5.41 29.25
C TYR A 366 18.88 -5.59 30.77
N LYS A 367 20.09 -5.67 31.32
CA LYS A 367 20.28 -5.76 32.77
C LYS A 367 19.68 -4.56 33.51
N GLN A 368 19.86 -3.34 33.00
CA GLN A 368 19.23 -2.16 33.59
C GLN A 368 17.70 -2.29 33.59
N LEU A 369 17.09 -2.73 32.49
CA LEU A 369 15.64 -2.95 32.41
C LEU A 369 15.15 -3.98 33.43
N VAL A 370 15.85 -5.11 33.59
CA VAL A 370 15.52 -6.14 34.59
C VAL A 370 15.63 -5.57 36.00
N ASP A 371 16.74 -4.90 36.32
CA ASP A 371 16.97 -4.30 37.65
C ASP A 371 15.87 -3.28 38.02
N ILE A 372 15.29 -2.59 37.03
CA ILE A 372 14.19 -1.64 37.23
C ILE A 372 12.86 -2.37 37.37
N SER A 373 12.58 -3.36 36.51
CA SER A 373 11.37 -4.18 36.58
C SER A 373 11.25 -4.87 37.94
N ASP A 374 12.33 -5.50 38.41
CA ASP A 374 12.39 -6.16 39.72
C ASP A 374 12.10 -5.19 40.87
N LYS A 375 12.64 -3.96 40.80
CA LYS A 375 12.38 -2.92 41.81
C LYS A 375 10.93 -2.44 41.76
N ILE A 376 10.36 -2.25 40.57
CA ILE A 376 8.95 -1.85 40.41
C ILE A 376 8.06 -2.90 41.09
N GLU A 377 8.28 -4.18 40.81
CA GLU A 377 7.52 -5.28 41.41
C GLU A 377 7.76 -5.40 42.93
N GLU A 378 8.99 -5.16 43.41
CA GLU A 378 9.29 -5.13 44.85
C GLU A 378 8.45 -4.07 45.59
N TYR A 379 8.34 -2.86 45.04
CA TYR A 379 7.54 -1.80 45.68
C TYR A 379 6.04 -2.00 45.50
N ARG A 380 5.60 -2.58 44.37
CA ARG A 380 4.20 -2.98 44.17
C ARG A 380 3.75 -4.01 45.19
N TYR A 381 4.60 -5.00 45.48
CA TYR A 381 4.32 -5.99 46.52
C TYR A 381 4.17 -5.34 47.91
N LYS A 382 4.82 -4.19 48.15
CA LYS A 382 4.67 -3.37 49.36
C LYS A 382 3.44 -2.44 49.33
N GLY A 383 2.63 -2.49 48.27
CA GLY A 383 1.41 -1.68 48.11
C GLY A 383 1.64 -0.23 47.73
N TRP A 384 2.80 0.11 47.15
CA TRP A 384 3.09 1.48 46.73
C TRP A 384 2.35 1.85 45.45
N SER A 385 1.89 3.10 45.35
CA SER A 385 1.29 3.60 44.12
C SER A 385 2.35 3.83 43.04
N PRO A 386 2.00 3.79 41.74
CA PRO A 386 2.95 4.08 40.66
C PRO A 386 3.68 5.41 40.84
N SER A 387 2.98 6.47 41.28
CA SER A 387 3.58 7.79 41.52
C SER A 387 4.64 7.77 42.63
N ASP A 388 4.40 7.02 43.71
CA ASP A 388 5.37 6.88 44.82
C ASP A 388 6.61 6.09 44.37
N ILE A 389 6.40 5.04 43.59
CA ILE A 389 7.48 4.21 43.02
C ILE A 389 8.38 5.08 42.13
N ILE A 390 7.77 5.87 41.23
CA ILE A 390 8.51 6.77 40.35
C ILE A 390 9.30 7.78 41.17
N LEU A 391 8.66 8.46 42.13
CA LEU A 391 9.33 9.47 42.97
C LEU A 391 10.53 8.89 43.73
N ARG A 392 10.44 7.62 44.13
CA ARG A 392 11.50 6.92 44.87
C ARG A 392 12.65 6.43 43.99
N LEU A 393 12.34 5.93 42.81
CA LEU A 393 13.29 5.26 41.92
C LEU A 393 13.90 6.16 40.85
N GLN A 394 13.25 7.28 40.52
CA GLN A 394 13.71 8.16 39.46
C GLN A 394 15.06 8.78 39.79
N ASP A 395 16.06 8.50 38.95
CA ASP A 395 17.32 9.21 38.93
C ASP A 395 17.23 10.40 37.97
N LYS A 396 17.11 11.61 38.52
CA LYS A 396 17.01 12.85 37.74
C LYS A 396 18.29 13.21 36.98
N THR A 397 19.40 12.53 37.25
CA THR A 397 20.67 12.76 36.55
C THR A 397 20.82 11.89 35.31
N GLN A 398 20.00 10.84 35.18
CA GLN A 398 20.01 9.92 34.06
C GLN A 398 18.93 10.30 33.03
N LYS A 399 19.27 10.21 31.74
CA LYS A 399 18.30 10.33 30.66
C LYS A 399 17.30 9.17 30.72
N CYS A 400 16.02 9.48 30.76
CA CYS A 400 14.96 8.48 30.71
C CYS A 400 14.19 8.53 29.39
N LEU A 401 13.49 7.44 29.07
CA LEU A 401 12.69 7.31 27.86
C LEU A 401 11.64 8.43 27.73
N TYR A 402 10.94 8.72 28.83
CA TYR A 402 9.91 9.76 28.87
C TYR A 402 10.47 11.12 28.43
N ASP A 403 11.59 11.55 29.02
CA ASP A 403 12.15 12.88 28.73
C ASP A 403 12.61 13.01 27.27
N GLU A 404 13.23 11.97 26.71
CA GLU A 404 13.68 11.98 25.31
C GLU A 404 12.50 11.98 24.33
N VAL A 405 11.42 11.25 24.62
CA VAL A 405 10.20 11.26 23.78
C VAL A 405 9.45 12.58 23.91
N MET A 406 9.23 13.08 25.12
CA MET A 406 8.52 14.36 25.33
C MET A 406 9.26 15.52 24.68
N LYS A 407 10.59 15.53 24.71
CA LYS A 407 11.39 16.52 23.98
C LYS A 407 11.09 16.51 22.47
N MET A 408 10.88 15.34 21.87
CA MET A 408 10.54 15.23 20.45
C MET A 408 9.10 15.64 20.18
N ARG A 409 8.17 15.28 21.07
CA ARG A 409 6.77 15.72 20.98
C ARG A 409 6.65 17.24 21.09
N ASP A 410 7.40 17.87 21.98
CA ASP A 410 7.43 19.33 22.12
C ASP A 410 8.03 20.01 20.88
N LEU A 411 9.01 19.37 20.24
CA LEU A 411 9.63 19.87 19.00
C LEU A 411 8.64 19.83 17.82
N HIS A 412 7.80 18.80 17.78
CA HIS A 412 6.81 18.52 16.72
C HIS A 412 5.38 18.56 17.26
N ALA A 413 5.08 19.57 18.10
CA ALA A 413 3.81 19.65 18.83
C ALA A 413 2.59 19.71 17.90
N GLU A 414 2.76 20.30 16.71
CA GLU A 414 1.73 20.41 15.69
C GLU A 414 1.21 19.04 15.23
N ASP A 415 2.05 18.01 15.19
CA ASP A 415 1.65 16.63 14.84
C ASP A 415 0.67 16.02 15.85
N TYR A 416 0.62 16.53 17.08
CA TYR A 416 -0.19 16.01 18.19
C TYR A 416 -1.41 16.88 18.52
N GLU A 417 -1.47 18.12 18.02
CA GLU A 417 -2.61 19.04 18.22
C GLU A 417 -3.70 18.88 17.14
N SER A 418 -3.45 18.09 16.09
CA SER A 418 -4.33 17.88 14.94
C SER A 418 -5.21 16.61 14.99
N GLU A 419 -5.31 15.91 16.14
CA GLU A 419 -6.27 14.79 16.35
C GLU A 419 -7.61 15.25 16.95
#